data_AF-A0A1M6LZB3-F1
#
_entry.id   AF-A0A1M6LZB3-F1
#
_cell.length_a   1.000
_cell.length_b   1.000
_cell.length_c   1.000
_cell.angle_alpha   90.00
_cell.angle_beta   90.00
_cell.angle_gamma   90.00
#
_symmetry.space_group_name_H-M   'P 1'
#
loop_
_entity.id
_entity.type
_entity.pdbx_description
1 polymer ?
#
loop_
_entity_poly.entity_id
_entity_poly.type
_entity_poly.pdbx_seq_one_letter_code
_entity_poly.pdbx_strand_id
1 'polypeptide(L)'
;MKKLHRMAASFIVAMMLASPMRGFAKTLDQEPKPEEPKKLEEYREQSFENKLERKAARLAAREAMRLNYTEEEYLRLKELGEAIQKKHPKVKIIPAENIISRRGLLKFDTPPVIKEGRTLIPVRALSEGFGATVSWESATKTVIIEKDGSRILIQLEKPIAMVNNDQVELDVPAEIMNSRTLVPLRFILESLGLKVDYDQETGIIEIEEIVEASNEPIEAAEISEDVVVVLAEPSSVQDIVVITVTPKSEEQQDPVVVIHSNQK
;
A
#
# COMPACT_ATOMS: atom_id res chain seq x y z
N MET A 1 28.53 11.30 57.74
CA MET A 1 27.17 10.87 57.34
C MET A 1 27.27 10.04 56.06
N LYS A 2 27.40 8.72 56.20
CA LYS A 2 27.51 7.77 55.09
C LYS A 2 26.76 6.49 55.45
N LYS A 3 25.90 6.12 54.51
CA LYS A 3 25.49 4.78 54.06
C LYS A 3 24.54 3.97 54.95
N LEU A 4 23.35 3.86 54.38
CA LEU A 4 22.22 3.01 54.68
C LEU A 4 22.55 1.52 54.43
N HIS A 5 21.75 0.69 55.09
CA HIS A 5 21.89 -0.73 55.36
C HIS A 5 22.01 -1.65 54.13
N ARG A 6 22.79 -2.72 54.34
CA ARG A 6 22.80 -3.97 53.58
C ARG A 6 21.62 -4.82 54.09
N MET A 7 20.90 -5.50 53.19
CA MET A 7 20.26 -6.78 53.50
C MET A 7 20.65 -7.81 52.45
N ALA A 8 20.96 -9.00 52.96
CA ALA A 8 21.43 -10.16 52.24
C ALA A 8 20.34 -11.23 52.22
N ALA A 9 20.29 -11.99 51.14
CA ALA A 9 19.85 -13.39 51.06
C ALA A 9 20.51 -13.93 49.78
N SER A 10 21.62 -14.67 49.81
CA SER A 10 21.85 -16.03 50.31
C SER A 10 20.89 -17.06 49.71
N PHE A 11 21.31 -17.70 48.62
CA PHE A 11 21.13 -19.14 48.43
C PHE A 11 22.35 -19.72 47.68
N ILE A 12 22.93 -20.74 48.28
CA ILE A 12 24.13 -21.49 47.85
C ILE A 12 23.65 -22.81 47.23
N VAL A 13 24.55 -23.45 46.46
CA VAL A 13 24.60 -24.87 46.04
C VAL A 13 23.96 -25.10 44.65
N ALA A 14 24.63 -25.62 43.62
CA ALA A 14 25.61 -26.71 43.60
C ALA A 14 26.70 -26.52 42.52
N MET A 15 27.94 -26.81 42.90
CA MET A 15 29.07 -27.08 42.02
C MET A 15 29.16 -28.61 41.84
N MET A 16 28.89 -29.13 40.64
CA MET A 16 29.24 -30.49 40.25
C MET A 16 30.37 -30.44 39.21
N LEU A 17 31.36 -31.30 39.43
CA LEU A 17 32.65 -31.32 38.76
C LEU A 17 32.62 -32.00 37.38
N ALA A 18 33.33 -31.38 36.43
CA ALA A 18 34.15 -31.95 35.37
C ALA A 18 33.55 -32.90 34.29
N SER A 19 33.48 -32.37 33.06
CA SER A 19 34.03 -33.01 31.84
C SER A 19 34.29 -31.95 30.76
N PRO A 20 35.43 -31.95 30.04
CA PRO A 20 35.74 -30.92 29.06
C PRO A 20 35.12 -31.29 27.71
N MET A 21 33.98 -30.69 27.37
CA MET A 21 33.49 -30.69 25.98
C MET A 21 34.24 -29.62 25.20
N ARG A 22 35.08 -30.10 24.30
CA ARG A 22 35.96 -29.36 23.42
C ARG A 22 35.13 -28.75 22.29
N GLY A 23 35.17 -27.43 22.17
CA GLY A 23 34.77 -26.70 20.96
C GLY A 23 33.41 -26.03 21.04
N PHE A 24 33.34 -24.84 21.63
CA PHE A 24 32.43 -23.74 21.25
C PHE A 24 32.89 -22.49 22.02
N ALA A 25 33.91 -21.82 21.50
CA ALA A 25 34.35 -20.53 22.01
C ALA A 25 34.56 -19.58 20.83
N LYS A 26 33.51 -18.80 20.53
CA LYS A 26 33.52 -17.41 20.05
C LYS A 26 32.18 -17.10 19.39
N THR A 27 31.36 -16.29 20.07
CA THR A 27 30.59 -15.14 19.55
C THR A 27 29.46 -14.81 20.53
N LEU A 28 29.83 -14.40 21.74
CA LEU A 28 28.95 -13.62 22.62
C LEU A 28 29.80 -12.42 23.05
N ASP A 29 29.20 -11.23 23.00
CA ASP A 29 29.76 -9.91 23.32
C ASP A 29 30.54 -9.19 22.20
N GLN A 30 29.90 -8.96 21.05
CA GLN A 30 30.08 -7.68 20.40
C GLN A 30 28.91 -6.78 20.80
N GLU A 31 29.12 -5.93 21.82
CA GLU A 31 28.28 -4.74 21.95
C GLU A 31 28.31 -4.02 20.58
N PRO A 32 27.16 -3.63 20.01
CA PRO A 32 27.15 -2.89 18.76
C PRO A 32 28.01 -1.64 18.96
N LYS A 33 29.02 -1.48 18.11
CA LYS A 33 29.89 -0.30 18.12
C LYS A 33 28.99 0.95 18.10
N PRO A 34 29.20 1.94 18.97
CA PRO A 34 28.44 3.17 18.90
C PRO A 34 28.69 3.77 17.51
N GLU A 35 27.65 3.85 16.68
CA GLU A 35 27.75 4.49 15.38
C GLU A 35 28.25 5.92 15.57
N GLU A 36 29.22 6.34 14.76
CA GLU A 36 29.83 7.66 14.92
C GLU A 36 28.76 8.76 14.77
N PRO A 37 28.72 9.76 15.67
CA PRO A 37 27.65 10.75 15.72
C PRO A 37 27.42 11.50 14.39
N LYS A 38 28.45 11.67 13.55
CA LYS A 38 28.32 12.25 12.20
C LYS A 38 27.48 11.38 11.26
N LYS A 39 27.70 10.07 11.30
CA LYS A 39 26.97 9.10 10.49
C LYS A 39 25.50 9.06 10.89
N LEU A 40 25.21 9.19 12.19
CA LEU A 40 23.85 9.28 12.72
C LEU A 40 23.15 10.58 12.30
N GLU A 41 23.85 11.72 12.29
CA GLU A 41 23.33 12.99 11.78
C GLU A 41 23.02 12.91 10.28
N GLU A 42 23.94 12.38 9.47
CA GLU A 42 23.73 12.13 8.04
C GLU A 42 22.51 11.23 7.79
N TYR A 43 22.37 10.11 8.51
CA TYR A 43 21.19 9.24 8.40
C TYR A 43 19.89 9.96 8.78
N ARG A 44 19.93 10.84 9.79
CA ARG A 44 18.75 11.60 10.22
C ARG A 44 18.36 12.63 9.18
N GLU A 45 19.31 13.37 8.64
CA GLU A 45 19.10 14.32 7.55
C GLU A 45 18.54 13.61 6.31
N GLN A 46 19.17 12.51 5.88
CA GLN A 46 18.69 11.73 4.74
C GLN A 46 17.29 11.15 4.98
N SER A 47 17.02 10.63 6.18
CA SER A 47 15.68 10.12 6.52
C SER A 47 14.61 11.23 6.52
N PHE A 48 15.00 12.44 6.91
CA PHE A 48 14.14 13.61 6.92
C PHE A 48 13.85 14.10 5.50
N GLU A 49 14.88 14.19 4.65
CA GLU A 49 14.75 14.52 3.23
C GLU A 49 13.85 13.51 2.52
N ASN A 50 14.11 12.21 2.69
CA ASN A 50 13.26 11.14 2.15
C ASN A 50 11.80 11.27 2.60
N LYS A 51 11.58 11.62 3.88
CA LYS A 51 10.22 11.86 4.39
C LYS A 51 9.57 13.07 3.74
N LEU A 52 10.31 14.17 3.57
CA LEU A 52 9.83 15.40 2.96
C LEU A 52 9.48 15.21 1.48
N GLU A 53 10.33 14.50 0.74
CA GLU A 53 10.10 14.14 -0.66
C GLU A 53 8.87 13.26 -0.82
N ARG A 54 8.73 12.21 -0.01
CA ARG A 54 7.53 11.34 -0.01
C ARG A 54 6.25 12.14 0.25
N LYS A 55 6.29 13.06 1.22
CA LYS A 55 5.16 13.95 1.51
C LYS A 55 4.83 14.85 0.31
N ALA A 56 5.83 15.45 -0.31
CA ALA A 56 5.64 16.29 -1.50
C ALA A 56 5.03 15.49 -2.67
N ALA A 57 5.52 14.27 -2.91
CA ALA A 57 4.98 13.37 -3.94
C ALA A 57 3.50 13.03 -3.71
N ARG A 58 3.13 12.72 -2.46
CA ARG A 58 1.72 12.45 -2.10
C ARG A 58 0.81 13.66 -2.31
N LEU A 59 1.26 14.85 -1.94
CA LEU A 59 0.48 16.08 -2.15
C LEU A 59 0.30 16.40 -3.64
N ALA A 60 1.34 16.19 -4.44
CA ALA A 60 1.27 16.34 -5.90
C ALA A 60 0.30 15.31 -6.52
N ALA A 61 0.35 14.03 -6.09
CA ALA A 61 -0.58 13.00 -6.55
C ALA A 61 -2.04 13.32 -6.17
N ARG A 62 -2.27 13.84 -4.95
CA ARG A 62 -3.58 14.33 -4.52
C ARG A 62 -4.08 15.49 -5.38
N GLU A 63 -3.22 16.44 -5.73
CA GLU A 63 -3.58 17.54 -6.63
C GLU A 63 -3.92 17.02 -8.03
N ALA A 64 -3.13 16.10 -8.59
CA ALA A 64 -3.44 15.45 -9.86
C ALA A 64 -4.79 14.74 -9.83
N MET A 65 -5.11 14.04 -8.73
CA MET A 65 -6.43 13.43 -8.52
C MET A 65 -7.56 14.46 -8.49
N ARG A 66 -7.36 15.61 -7.83
CA ARG A 66 -8.35 16.71 -7.82
C ARG A 66 -8.59 17.29 -9.22
N LEU A 67 -7.53 17.40 -10.02
CA LEU A 67 -7.59 17.93 -11.38
C LEU A 67 -8.21 16.94 -12.39
N ASN A 68 -8.38 15.66 -12.02
CA ASN A 68 -9.12 14.68 -12.82
C ASN A 68 -10.65 14.89 -12.83
N TYR A 69 -11.13 15.86 -12.06
CA TYR A 69 -12.54 16.26 -12.00
C TYR A 69 -12.71 17.64 -12.59
N THR A 70 -13.77 17.81 -13.39
CA THR A 70 -14.25 19.16 -13.69
C THR A 70 -14.79 19.81 -12.42
N GLU A 71 -14.88 21.15 -12.40
CA GLU A 71 -15.45 21.85 -11.24
C GLU A 71 -16.89 21.41 -10.94
N GLU A 72 -17.70 21.14 -11.97
CA GLU A 72 -19.07 20.64 -11.81
C GLU A 72 -19.12 19.22 -11.23
N GLU A 73 -18.22 18.32 -11.65
CA GLU A 73 -18.12 16.98 -11.08
C GLU A 73 -17.66 17.03 -9.63
N TYR A 74 -16.66 17.86 -9.32
CA TYR A 74 -16.14 18.00 -7.98
C TYR A 74 -17.16 18.61 -7.02
N LEU A 75 -17.92 19.63 -7.46
CA LEU A 75 -19.00 20.21 -6.67
C LEU A 75 -20.11 19.20 -6.41
N ARG A 76 -20.55 18.46 -7.45
CA ARG A 76 -21.53 17.37 -7.27
C ARG A 76 -21.04 16.34 -6.26
N LEU A 77 -19.76 15.96 -6.31
CA LEU A 77 -19.18 15.00 -5.38
C LEU A 77 -19.22 15.50 -3.92
N LYS A 78 -18.95 16.80 -3.71
CA LYS A 78 -19.08 17.45 -2.39
C LYS A 78 -20.52 17.46 -1.88
N GLU A 79 -21.47 17.86 -2.71
CA GLU A 79 -22.90 17.87 -2.37
C GLU A 79 -23.40 16.46 -2.00
N LEU A 80 -22.96 15.44 -2.75
CA LEU A 80 -23.26 14.05 -2.43
C LEU A 80 -22.65 13.63 -1.09
N GLY A 81 -21.42 14.04 -0.80
CA GLY A 81 -20.79 13.83 0.50
C GLY A 81 -21.60 14.44 1.65
N GLU A 82 -22.02 15.69 1.51
CA GLU A 82 -22.87 16.36 2.51
C GLU A 82 -24.22 15.64 2.69
N ALA A 83 -24.84 15.21 1.59
CA ALA A 83 -26.08 14.45 1.63
C ALA A 83 -25.93 13.10 2.33
N ILE A 84 -24.83 12.39 2.10
CA ILE A 84 -24.49 11.14 2.80
C ILE A 84 -24.27 11.41 4.28
N GLN A 85 -23.46 12.41 4.63
CA GLN A 85 -23.17 12.79 6.01
C GLN A 85 -24.46 13.16 6.79
N LYS A 86 -25.40 13.85 6.14
CA LYS A 86 -26.70 14.22 6.70
C LYS A 86 -27.59 13.00 6.96
N LYS A 87 -27.63 12.04 6.03
CA LYS A 87 -28.41 10.79 6.18
C LYS A 87 -27.76 9.80 7.15
N HIS A 88 -26.43 9.82 7.24
CA HIS A 88 -25.64 8.90 8.05
C HIS A 88 -24.69 9.70 8.97
N PRO A 89 -25.18 10.26 10.09
CA PRO A 89 -24.41 11.19 10.93
C PRO A 89 -23.16 10.55 11.59
N LYS A 90 -23.08 9.22 11.63
CA LYS A 90 -21.92 8.48 12.17
C LYS A 90 -20.84 8.18 11.14
N VAL A 91 -21.12 8.43 9.86
CA VAL A 91 -20.17 8.26 8.77
C VAL A 91 -19.31 9.52 8.68
N LYS A 92 -18.06 9.42 8.21
CA LYS A 92 -17.23 10.59 7.86
C LYS A 92 -16.89 10.52 6.39
N ILE A 93 -16.99 11.63 5.67
CA ILE A 93 -16.63 11.68 4.25
C ILE A 93 -15.11 11.76 4.09
N ILE A 94 -14.56 10.94 3.19
CA ILE A 94 -13.18 11.07 2.73
C ILE A 94 -13.20 11.80 1.38
N PRO A 95 -12.43 12.88 1.20
CA PRO A 95 -12.29 13.51 -0.11
C PRO A 95 -11.74 12.51 -1.13
N ALA A 96 -12.33 12.44 -2.32
CA ALA A 96 -11.89 11.47 -3.33
C ALA A 96 -10.43 11.66 -3.75
N GLU A 97 -9.94 12.90 -3.70
CA GLU A 97 -8.54 13.24 -3.96
C GLU A 97 -7.55 12.64 -2.93
N ASN A 98 -8.03 12.16 -1.79
CA ASN A 98 -7.18 11.45 -0.82
C ASN A 98 -6.94 9.99 -1.18
N ILE A 99 -7.66 9.43 -2.17
CA ILE A 99 -7.42 8.06 -2.64
C ILE A 99 -6.52 8.13 -3.87
N ILE A 100 -5.27 7.68 -3.73
CA ILE A 100 -4.29 7.66 -4.83
C ILE A 100 -3.92 6.22 -5.17
N SER A 101 -3.61 5.96 -6.43
CA SER A 101 -3.10 4.67 -6.91
C SER A 101 -1.83 4.90 -7.71
N ARG A 102 -0.85 4.00 -7.59
CA ARG A 102 0.36 4.03 -8.42
C ARG A 102 0.11 3.66 -9.88
N ARG A 103 -1.00 2.99 -10.19
CA ARG A 103 -1.38 2.59 -11.55
C ARG A 103 -2.00 3.73 -12.36
N GLY A 104 -2.57 4.73 -11.68
CA GLY A 104 -3.25 5.83 -12.34
C GLY A 104 -4.33 6.49 -11.47
N LEU A 105 -5.11 7.37 -12.10
CA LEU A 105 -6.13 8.16 -11.40
C LEU A 105 -7.43 7.37 -11.27
N LEU A 106 -7.99 7.33 -10.06
CA LEU A 106 -9.29 6.70 -9.79
C LEU A 106 -10.39 7.76 -9.75
N LYS A 107 -11.43 7.62 -10.57
CA LYS A 107 -12.54 8.58 -10.60
C LYS A 107 -13.76 8.03 -9.86
N PHE A 108 -14.25 8.78 -8.89
CA PHE A 108 -15.39 8.42 -8.05
C PHE A 108 -16.57 9.35 -8.30
N ASP A 109 -17.77 8.80 -8.42
CA ASP A 109 -19.03 9.54 -8.52
C ASP A 109 -19.80 9.60 -7.19
N THR A 110 -19.27 8.95 -6.15
CA THR A 110 -19.73 9.02 -4.77
C THR A 110 -18.47 8.97 -3.89
N PRO A 111 -18.34 9.83 -2.87
CA PRO A 111 -17.10 9.87 -2.12
C PRO A 111 -16.92 8.59 -1.27
N PRO A 112 -15.68 8.13 -1.07
CA PRO A 112 -15.38 7.14 -0.05
C PRO A 112 -15.73 7.70 1.35
N VAL A 113 -15.94 6.79 2.31
CA VAL A 113 -16.37 7.18 3.65
C VAL A 113 -15.69 6.34 4.72
N ILE A 114 -15.64 6.86 5.95
CA ILE A 114 -15.29 6.09 7.14
C ILE A 114 -16.57 5.78 7.90
N LYS A 115 -16.84 4.50 8.13
CA LYS A 115 -17.91 4.01 9.00
C LYS A 115 -17.30 3.04 10.00
N GLU A 116 -17.58 3.23 11.29
CA GLU A 116 -17.11 2.31 12.36
C GLU A 116 -15.59 2.09 12.35
N GLY A 117 -14.83 3.13 11.98
CA GLY A 117 -13.38 3.09 11.90
C GLY A 117 -12.82 2.38 10.65
N ARG A 118 -13.68 1.95 9.71
CA ARG A 118 -13.28 1.33 8.45
C ARG A 118 -13.58 2.23 7.26
N THR A 119 -12.64 2.30 6.33
CA THR A 119 -12.84 2.99 5.04
C THR A 119 -13.70 2.10 4.14
N LEU A 120 -14.87 2.61 3.75
CA LEU A 120 -15.70 2.03 2.71
C LEU A 120 -15.55 2.84 1.42
N ILE A 121 -15.45 2.14 0.29
CA ILE A 121 -15.15 2.75 -1.01
C ILE A 121 -16.13 2.26 -2.09
N PRO A 122 -16.54 3.09 -3.06
CA PRO A 122 -17.35 2.64 -4.19
C PRO A 122 -16.63 1.51 -4.95
N VAL A 123 -17.17 0.30 -4.85
CA VAL A 123 -16.48 -0.91 -5.28
C VAL A 123 -16.19 -0.95 -6.78
N ARG A 124 -17.09 -0.38 -7.59
CA ARG A 124 -16.93 -0.34 -9.05
C ARG A 124 -15.72 0.49 -9.47
N ALA A 125 -15.67 1.75 -9.04
CA ALA A 125 -14.60 2.67 -9.40
C ALA A 125 -13.22 2.13 -9.02
N LEU A 126 -13.12 1.54 -7.83
CA LEU A 126 -11.87 0.90 -7.40
C LEU A 126 -11.55 -0.33 -8.24
N SER A 127 -12.45 -1.31 -8.31
CA SER A 127 -12.13 -2.61 -8.93
C SER A 127 -11.88 -2.49 -10.44
N GLU A 128 -12.67 -1.68 -11.15
CA GLU A 128 -12.46 -1.42 -12.58
C GLU A 128 -11.16 -0.65 -12.84
N GLY A 129 -10.77 0.25 -11.94
CA GLY A 129 -9.47 0.94 -11.99
C GLY A 129 -8.25 0.02 -11.88
N PHE A 130 -8.44 -1.21 -11.36
CA PHE A 130 -7.43 -2.26 -11.30
C PHE A 130 -7.71 -3.41 -12.29
N GLY A 131 -8.55 -3.17 -13.30
CA GLY A 131 -8.79 -4.11 -14.40
C GLY A 131 -9.77 -5.24 -14.09
N ALA A 132 -10.50 -5.18 -12.98
CA ALA A 132 -11.59 -6.11 -12.71
C ALA A 132 -12.88 -5.68 -13.44
N THR A 133 -13.78 -6.64 -13.67
CA THR A 133 -15.15 -6.37 -14.10
C THR A 133 -16.09 -6.43 -12.91
N VAL A 134 -17.10 -5.56 -12.88
CA VAL A 134 -18.07 -5.49 -11.77
C VAL A 134 -19.50 -5.55 -12.27
N SER A 135 -20.21 -6.61 -11.90
CA SER A 135 -21.63 -6.78 -12.20
C SER A 135 -22.50 -6.81 -10.93
N TRP A 136 -23.81 -6.64 -11.13
CA TRP A 136 -24.79 -6.55 -10.05
C TRP A 136 -25.91 -7.55 -10.28
N GLU A 137 -26.10 -8.46 -9.32
CA GLU A 137 -27.25 -9.36 -9.29
C GLU A 137 -28.34 -8.79 -8.37
N SER A 138 -29.37 -8.25 -8.99
CA SER A 138 -30.48 -7.59 -8.31
C SER A 138 -31.31 -8.52 -7.42
N ALA A 139 -31.50 -9.78 -7.84
CA ALA A 139 -32.38 -10.72 -7.13
C ALA A 139 -31.82 -11.09 -5.76
N THR A 140 -30.50 -11.18 -5.66
CA THR A 140 -29.80 -11.53 -4.42
C THR A 140 -29.14 -10.34 -3.75
N LYS A 141 -29.20 -9.15 -4.36
CA LYS A 141 -28.47 -7.95 -3.92
C LYS A 141 -26.96 -8.20 -3.77
N THR A 142 -26.36 -8.79 -4.80
CA THR A 142 -24.97 -9.23 -4.79
C THR A 142 -24.14 -8.46 -5.81
N VAL A 143 -23.02 -7.89 -5.36
CA VAL A 143 -21.95 -7.42 -6.25
C VAL A 143 -21.08 -8.61 -6.62
N ILE A 144 -20.81 -8.77 -7.92
CA ILE A 144 -19.91 -9.80 -8.45
C ILE A 144 -18.71 -9.09 -9.08
N ILE A 145 -17.51 -9.42 -8.62
CA ILE A 145 -16.25 -8.86 -9.13
C ILE A 145 -15.44 -10.01 -9.72
N GLU A 146 -14.96 -9.85 -10.95
CA GLU A 146 -14.19 -10.88 -11.66
C GLU A 146 -12.91 -10.26 -12.26
N LYS A 147 -11.75 -10.87 -11.97
CA LYS A 147 -10.43 -10.47 -12.48
C LYS A 147 -9.54 -11.70 -12.57
N ASP A 148 -8.90 -11.93 -13.72
CA ASP A 148 -7.90 -12.99 -13.93
C ASP A 148 -8.31 -14.38 -13.40
N GLY A 149 -9.57 -14.76 -13.58
CA GLY A 149 -10.13 -16.03 -13.09
C GLY A 149 -10.52 -16.05 -11.61
N SER A 150 -10.19 -15.01 -10.84
CA SER A 150 -10.68 -14.81 -9.47
C SER A 150 -12.10 -14.23 -9.48
N ARG A 151 -12.92 -14.67 -8.53
CA ARG A 151 -14.33 -14.29 -8.41
C ARG A 151 -14.70 -13.94 -6.96
N ILE A 152 -15.24 -12.74 -6.77
CA ILE A 152 -15.65 -12.21 -5.46
C ILE A 152 -17.15 -11.93 -5.49
N LEU A 153 -17.88 -12.43 -4.50
CA LEU A 153 -19.32 -12.24 -4.33
C LEU A 153 -19.58 -11.53 -3.01
N ILE A 154 -20.20 -10.35 -3.08
CA ILE A 154 -20.46 -9.51 -1.90
C ILE A 154 -21.95 -9.25 -1.83
N GLN A 155 -22.62 -9.85 -0.86
CA GLN A 155 -24.04 -9.61 -0.62
C GLN A 155 -24.20 -8.42 0.32
N LEU A 156 -25.08 -7.49 -0.05
CA LEU A 156 -25.36 -6.30 0.78
C LEU A 156 -25.87 -6.69 2.17
N GLU A 157 -25.56 -5.83 3.16
CA GLU A 157 -26.05 -5.89 4.54
C GLU A 157 -25.69 -7.20 5.28
N LYS A 158 -24.79 -8.01 4.70
CA LYS A 158 -24.23 -9.19 5.35
C LYS A 158 -22.77 -8.96 5.71
N PRO A 159 -22.30 -9.48 6.85
CA PRO A 159 -20.90 -9.41 7.25
C PRO A 159 -20.05 -10.47 6.56
N ILE A 160 -20.49 -11.02 5.42
CA ILE A 160 -19.86 -12.18 4.77
C ILE A 160 -19.80 -11.92 3.27
N ALA A 161 -18.65 -12.24 2.68
CA ALA A 161 -18.42 -12.33 1.24
C ALA A 161 -17.91 -13.74 0.87
N MET A 162 -17.91 -14.05 -0.43
CA MET A 162 -17.22 -15.23 -0.96
C MET A 162 -16.09 -14.80 -1.88
N VAL A 163 -14.90 -15.38 -1.71
CA VAL A 163 -13.74 -15.20 -2.59
C VAL A 163 -13.34 -16.59 -3.09
N ASN A 164 -13.43 -16.83 -4.39
CA ASN A 164 -13.08 -18.13 -5.00
C ASN A 164 -13.72 -19.34 -4.28
N ASN A 165 -15.01 -19.21 -3.94
CA ASN A 165 -15.82 -20.18 -3.19
C ASN A 165 -15.57 -20.25 -1.67
N ASP A 166 -14.53 -19.60 -1.15
CA ASP A 166 -14.27 -19.54 0.29
C ASP A 166 -15.01 -18.37 0.95
N GLN A 167 -15.51 -18.62 2.15
CA GLN A 167 -16.23 -17.62 2.93
C GLN A 167 -15.25 -16.71 3.67
N VAL A 168 -15.42 -15.39 3.53
CA VAL A 168 -14.59 -14.37 4.19
C VAL A 168 -15.50 -13.40 4.95
N GLU A 169 -15.13 -13.08 6.19
CA GLU A 169 -15.85 -12.10 7.01
C GLU A 169 -15.46 -10.66 6.62
N LEU A 170 -16.46 -9.78 6.60
CA LEU A 170 -16.27 -8.35 6.38
C LEU A 170 -16.25 -7.63 7.73
N ASP A 171 -15.22 -6.81 7.96
CA ASP A 171 -15.12 -5.96 9.16
C ASP A 171 -16.37 -5.06 9.36
N VAL A 172 -16.94 -4.59 8.24
CA VAL A 172 -18.20 -3.82 8.18
C VAL A 172 -18.97 -4.31 6.96
N PRO A 173 -20.28 -4.58 7.05
CA PRO A 173 -21.08 -4.99 5.91
C PRO A 173 -21.02 -4.01 4.74
N ALA A 174 -21.12 -4.54 3.51
CA ALA A 174 -21.28 -3.71 2.33
C ALA A 174 -22.64 -3.00 2.34
N GLU A 175 -22.64 -1.71 1.98
CA GLU A 175 -23.82 -0.85 2.07
C GLU A 175 -24.04 -0.04 0.80
N ILE A 176 -25.30 0.29 0.50
CA ILE A 176 -25.61 1.27 -0.54
C ILE A 176 -25.68 2.66 0.07
N MET A 177 -24.85 3.57 -0.43
CA MET A 177 -25.00 5.01 -0.19
C MET A 177 -25.04 5.72 -1.55
N ASN A 178 -26.07 6.53 -1.76
CA ASN A 178 -26.27 7.27 -2.99
C ASN A 178 -26.21 6.39 -4.27
N SER A 179 -26.89 5.24 -4.25
CA SER A 179 -26.94 4.31 -5.39
C SER A 179 -25.60 3.73 -5.81
N ARG A 180 -24.60 3.74 -4.91
CA ARG A 180 -23.33 3.04 -5.06
C ARG A 180 -23.16 2.06 -3.91
N THR A 181 -22.63 0.88 -4.21
CA THR A 181 -22.23 -0.09 -3.19
C THR A 181 -20.86 0.28 -2.68
N LEU A 182 -20.77 0.57 -1.39
CA LEU A 182 -19.54 0.83 -0.68
C LEU A 182 -19.15 -0.44 0.09
N VAL A 183 -17.88 -0.83 -0.04
CA VAL A 183 -17.31 -2.05 0.53
C VAL A 183 -16.05 -1.68 1.33
N PRO A 184 -15.72 -2.40 2.42
CA PRO A 184 -14.44 -2.20 3.11
C PRO A 184 -13.26 -2.24 2.13
N LEU A 185 -12.50 -1.13 2.09
CA LEU A 185 -11.37 -0.97 1.19
C LEU A 185 -10.38 -2.13 1.32
N ARG A 186 -9.97 -2.44 2.55
CA ARG A 186 -8.99 -3.51 2.83
C ARG A 186 -9.42 -4.85 2.24
N PHE A 187 -10.68 -5.24 2.43
CA PHE A 187 -11.20 -6.51 1.90
C PHE A 187 -11.06 -6.60 0.38
N ILE A 188 -11.44 -5.54 -0.35
CA ILE A 188 -11.32 -5.52 -1.81
C ILE A 188 -9.85 -5.57 -2.24
N LEU A 189 -8.98 -4.80 -1.57
CA LEU A 189 -7.57 -4.77 -1.92
C LEU A 189 -6.91 -6.13 -1.70
N GLU A 190 -7.12 -6.76 -0.54
CA GLU A 190 -6.59 -8.09 -0.25
C GLU A 190 -7.12 -9.14 -1.24
N SER A 191 -8.41 -9.09 -1.56
CA SER A 191 -9.02 -10.02 -2.53
C SER A 191 -8.50 -9.84 -3.97
N LEU A 192 -7.93 -8.67 -4.29
CA LEU A 192 -7.34 -8.35 -5.60
C LEU A 192 -5.80 -8.42 -5.60
N GLY A 193 -5.16 -8.81 -4.49
CA GLY A 193 -3.70 -8.85 -4.38
C GLY A 193 -3.05 -7.46 -4.35
N LEU A 194 -3.72 -6.49 -3.75
CA LEU A 194 -3.29 -5.09 -3.64
C LEU A 194 -2.91 -4.75 -2.19
N LYS A 195 -2.02 -3.78 -2.04
CA LYS A 195 -1.62 -3.20 -0.75
C LYS A 195 -2.18 -1.78 -0.59
N VAL A 196 -2.26 -1.36 0.67
CA VAL A 196 -2.63 0.00 1.05
C VAL A 196 -1.66 0.56 2.07
N ASP A 197 -1.21 1.78 1.83
CA ASP A 197 -0.53 2.62 2.81
C ASP A 197 -1.43 3.80 3.22
N TYR A 198 -1.39 4.17 4.49
CA TYR A 198 -2.13 5.32 5.00
C TYR A 198 -1.20 6.32 5.64
N ASP A 199 -1.14 7.51 5.05
CA ASP A 199 -0.36 8.62 5.57
C ASP A 199 -1.21 9.42 6.57
N GLN A 200 -0.91 9.27 7.86
CA GLN A 200 -1.66 9.94 8.93
C GLN A 200 -1.56 11.47 8.89
N GLU A 201 -0.47 12.02 8.34
CA GLU A 201 -0.21 13.46 8.33
C GLU A 201 -1.06 14.17 7.27
N THR A 202 -1.18 13.57 6.09
CA THR A 202 -1.92 14.12 4.95
C THR A 202 -3.34 13.55 4.81
N GLY A 203 -3.60 12.41 5.47
CA GLY A 203 -4.84 11.65 5.35
C GLY A 203 -4.99 10.93 4.00
N ILE A 204 -3.89 10.73 3.28
CA ILE A 204 -3.86 10.10 1.97
C ILE A 204 -3.80 8.58 2.14
N ILE A 205 -4.60 7.89 1.32
CA ILE A 205 -4.65 6.44 1.19
C ILE A 205 -4.02 6.11 -0.16
N GLU A 206 -2.86 5.46 -0.13
CA GLU A 206 -2.09 5.06 -1.31
C GLU A 206 -2.30 3.57 -1.58
N ILE A 207 -2.70 3.23 -2.81
CA ILE A 207 -3.00 1.86 -3.24
C ILE A 207 -1.94 1.40 -4.23
N GLU A 208 -1.41 0.21 -4.01
CA GLU A 208 -0.27 -0.35 -4.76
C GLU A 208 -0.55 -1.80 -5.14
N GLU A 209 -0.07 -2.23 -6.32
CA GLU A 209 -0.07 -3.65 -6.68
C GLU A 209 1.07 -4.37 -5.95
N ILE A 210 0.82 -5.62 -5.54
CA ILE A 210 1.88 -6.48 -5.03
C ILE A 210 2.64 -7.02 -6.23
N VAL A 211 3.74 -6.37 -6.60
CA VAL A 211 4.70 -6.97 -7.51
C VAL A 211 5.49 -7.99 -6.70
N GLU A 212 5.18 -9.27 -6.85
CA GLU A 212 6.10 -10.30 -6.37
C GLU A 212 7.35 -10.22 -7.23
N ALA A 213 8.50 -9.95 -6.60
CA ALA A 213 9.78 -9.98 -7.28
C ALA A 213 10.02 -11.40 -7.78
N SER A 214 9.72 -11.66 -9.04
CA SER A 214 10.12 -12.90 -9.69
C SER A 214 11.63 -12.88 -9.86
N ASN A 215 12.31 -13.88 -9.30
CA ASN A 215 13.74 -14.11 -9.52
C ASN A 215 14.02 -14.80 -10.87
N GLU A 216 13.03 -14.85 -11.77
CA GLU A 216 13.22 -15.40 -13.11
C GLU A 216 13.76 -14.31 -14.04
N PRO A 217 14.82 -14.59 -14.81
CA PRO A 217 15.29 -13.66 -15.83
C PRO A 217 14.15 -13.41 -16.82
N ILE A 218 13.68 -12.17 -16.91
CA ILE A 218 12.69 -11.75 -17.90
C ILE A 218 13.30 -11.99 -19.29
N GLU A 219 12.78 -12.95 -20.05
CA GLU A 219 13.11 -13.07 -21.47
C GLU A 219 12.59 -11.81 -22.18
N ALA A 220 13.47 -11.14 -22.93
CA ALA A 220 13.24 -9.84 -23.56
C ALA A 220 12.08 -9.76 -24.58
N ALA A 221 11.28 -10.81 -24.72
CA ALA A 221 10.26 -10.97 -25.75
C ALA A 221 8.83 -10.55 -25.33
N GLU A 222 8.56 -10.31 -24.03
CA GLU A 222 7.21 -9.95 -23.54
C GLU A 222 7.04 -8.49 -23.11
N ILE A 223 7.85 -7.58 -23.66
CA ILE A 223 7.72 -6.15 -23.38
C ILE A 223 6.65 -5.56 -24.32
N SER A 224 5.40 -5.49 -23.86
CA SER A 224 4.38 -4.65 -24.52
C SER A 224 4.73 -3.18 -24.31
N GLU A 225 4.53 -2.36 -25.35
CA GLU A 225 5.06 -1.00 -25.53
C GLU A 225 4.68 0.05 -24.45
N ASP A 226 3.90 -0.30 -23.42
CA ASP A 226 3.33 0.64 -22.44
C ASP A 226 3.85 0.49 -21.00
N VAL A 227 4.83 -0.37 -20.72
CA VAL A 227 5.29 -0.62 -19.33
C VAL A 227 6.53 0.20 -18.98
N VAL A 228 6.34 1.28 -18.22
CA VAL A 228 7.43 1.94 -17.48
C VAL A 228 7.66 1.18 -16.18
N VAL A 229 8.63 0.26 -16.19
CA VAL A 229 9.07 -0.42 -14.96
C VAL A 229 9.90 0.55 -14.13
N VAL A 230 9.30 1.18 -13.12
CA VAL A 230 10.04 1.89 -12.07
C VAL A 230 10.24 0.92 -10.91
N LEU A 231 11.37 0.21 -10.90
CA LEU A 231 11.84 -0.45 -9.68
C LEU A 231 12.61 0.58 -8.87
N ALA A 232 12.08 0.95 -7.71
CA ALA A 232 12.84 1.65 -6.69
C ALA A 232 12.51 1.06 -5.32
N GLU A 233 13.41 0.24 -4.78
CA GLU A 233 13.57 0.15 -3.34
C GLU A 233 14.85 0.90 -2.94
N PRO A 234 14.78 1.95 -2.11
CA PRO A 234 15.99 2.51 -1.53
C PRO A 234 16.23 1.81 -0.19
N SER A 235 16.91 0.68 -0.24
CA SER A 235 17.73 0.27 0.91
C SER A 235 19.08 -0.22 0.39
N SER A 236 20.14 0.48 0.81
CA SER A 236 21.55 0.30 0.46
C SER A 236 21.96 0.56 -1.00
N VAL A 237 22.42 1.79 -1.24
CA VAL A 237 23.64 2.17 -1.99
C VAL A 237 24.09 1.22 -3.12
N GLN A 238 24.02 1.78 -4.35
CA GLN A 238 24.67 1.43 -5.63
C GLN A 238 23.78 0.79 -6.71
N ASP A 239 23.78 1.47 -7.86
CA ASP A 239 23.24 1.15 -9.18
C ASP A 239 21.77 1.50 -9.47
N ILE A 240 21.57 2.71 -10.00
CA ILE A 240 20.35 3.07 -10.75
C ILE A 240 20.56 2.57 -12.19
N VAL A 241 19.73 1.62 -12.64
CA VAL A 241 19.66 1.21 -14.05
C VAL A 241 18.48 1.93 -14.69
N VAL A 242 18.76 2.94 -15.51
CA VAL A 242 17.73 3.60 -16.33
C VAL A 242 17.71 2.92 -17.70
N ILE A 243 16.61 2.23 -18.01
CA ILE A 243 16.37 1.68 -19.35
C ILE A 243 15.45 2.64 -20.09
N THR A 244 16.01 3.41 -21.03
CA THR A 244 15.20 4.19 -21.98
C THR A 244 14.99 3.36 -23.24
N VAL A 245 13.75 2.96 -23.49
CA VAL A 245 13.34 2.37 -24.77
C VAL A 245 12.78 3.49 -25.63
N THR A 246 13.48 3.84 -26.71
CA THR A 246 12.93 4.78 -27.72
C THR A 246 12.01 4.01 -28.67
N PRO A 247 10.79 4.53 -28.96
CA PRO A 247 9.88 3.86 -29.88
C PRO A 247 10.46 3.81 -31.29
N LYS A 248 10.09 2.76 -32.01
CA LYS A 248 10.53 2.44 -33.38
C LYS A 248 10.14 3.57 -34.35
N SER A 249 11.13 4.29 -34.89
CA SER A 249 10.92 5.05 -36.13
C SER A 249 11.13 4.12 -37.33
N GLU A 250 10.43 4.39 -38.44
CA GLU A 250 10.36 3.52 -39.63
C GLU A 250 11.72 3.22 -40.32
N GLU A 251 12.85 3.73 -39.84
CA GLU A 251 14.17 3.62 -40.50
C GLU A 251 15.27 2.89 -39.73
N GLN A 252 15.02 2.25 -38.58
CA GLN A 252 16.03 1.44 -37.88
C GLN A 252 15.59 -0.01 -37.64
N GLN A 253 16.47 -0.95 -38.02
CA GLN A 253 16.18 -2.39 -38.13
C GLN A 253 16.23 -3.19 -36.83
N ASP A 254 16.72 -2.61 -35.72
CA ASP A 254 16.67 -3.25 -34.40
C ASP A 254 16.51 -2.19 -33.28
N PRO A 255 15.78 -2.49 -32.17
CA PRO A 255 15.72 -1.60 -31.02
C PRO A 255 17.11 -1.46 -30.39
N VAL A 256 17.57 -0.22 -30.22
CA VAL A 256 18.86 0.06 -29.58
C VAL A 256 18.66 0.12 -28.06
N VAL A 257 19.17 -0.88 -27.34
CA VAL A 257 19.27 -0.86 -25.89
C VAL A 257 20.51 -0.04 -25.51
N VAL A 258 20.33 1.14 -24.93
CA VAL A 258 21.44 1.96 -24.43
C VAL A 258 21.48 1.90 -22.91
N ILE A 259 22.45 1.16 -22.37
CA ILE A 259 22.70 1.07 -20.92
C ILE A 259 23.59 2.24 -20.51
N HIS A 260 23.05 3.20 -19.76
CA HIS A 260 23.87 4.26 -19.15
C HIS A 260 24.17 3.89 -17.70
N SER A 261 25.40 3.46 -17.44
CA SER A 261 25.97 3.38 -16.08
C SER A 261 26.51 4.74 -15.70
N ASN A 262 25.82 5.48 -14.84
CA ASN A 262 26.38 6.72 -14.30
C ASN A 262 27.19 6.38 -13.04
N GLN A 263 28.48 6.06 -13.24
CA GLN A 263 29.43 6.00 -12.14
C GLN A 263 29.80 7.43 -11.73
N LYS A 264 29.36 7.86 -10.55
CA LYS A 264 30.00 8.94 -9.81
C LYS A 264 29.91 8.71 -8.32
#